data_AF-A0A662B9I8-F1
#
_entry.id   AF-A0A662B9I8-F1
#
_cell.length_a   1.000
_cell.length_b   1.000
_cell.length_c   1.000
_cell.angle_alpha   90.00
_cell.angle_beta   90.00
_cell.angle_gamma   90.00
#
_symmetry.space_group_name_H-M   'P 1'
#
loop_
_entity.id
_entity.type
_entity.pdbx_description
1 polymer ?
#
loop_
_entity_poly.entity_id
_entity_poly.type
_entity_poly.pdbx_seq_one_letter_code
_entity_poly.pdbx_strand_id
1 'polypeptide(L)'
;NIQRWSGMVDVVISAGSEVLHYYIEINNSVEGSLLQELPQYTNIHNGTGIFASRHSVVKSVPLSGFTERKLVEDYNLGFKYKTK
;
A
#
# COMPACT_ATOMS: atom_id res chain seq x y z
N ASN A 1 -5.19 28.73 -1.88
CA ASN A 1 -6.12 27.92 -2.69
C ASN A 1 -5.29 27.02 -3.60
N ILE A 2 -5.16 25.72 -3.28
CA ILE A 2 -4.26 24.80 -4.01
C ILE A 2 -5.04 24.26 -5.21
N GLN A 3 -4.55 24.52 -6.43
CA GLN A 3 -5.12 23.97 -7.66
C GLN A 3 -4.34 22.71 -8.06
N ARG A 4 -5.06 21.64 -8.38
CA ARG A 4 -4.52 20.34 -8.78
C ARG A 4 -5.05 19.97 -10.16
N TRP A 5 -4.23 19.35 -10.99
CA TRP A 5 -4.66 18.88 -12.31
C TRP A 5 -5.09 17.42 -12.23
N SER A 6 -6.26 17.10 -12.77
CA SER A 6 -6.64 15.71 -13.01
C SER A 6 -5.72 15.13 -14.08
N GLY A 7 -5.15 13.96 -13.83
CA GLY A 7 -4.08 13.40 -14.67
C GLY A 7 -3.90 11.91 -14.48
N MET A 8 -2.65 11.45 -14.57
CA MET A 8 -2.31 10.06 -14.33
C MET A 8 -2.45 9.72 -12.86
N VAL A 9 -2.84 8.48 -12.57
CA VAL A 9 -2.91 7.91 -11.23
C VAL A 9 -1.97 6.71 -11.17
N ASP A 10 -1.21 6.63 -10.09
CA ASP A 10 -0.35 5.49 -9.81
C ASP A 10 -1.13 4.44 -9.03
N VAL A 11 -1.28 3.26 -9.63
CA VAL A 11 -1.81 2.08 -8.96
C VAL A 11 -0.62 1.28 -8.44
N VAL A 12 -0.49 1.22 -7.12
CA VAL A 12 0.56 0.47 -6.44
C VAL A 12 -0.01 -0.86 -5.95
N ILE A 13 0.48 -1.96 -6.50
CA ILE A 13 0.12 -3.32 -6.09
C ILE A 13 1.32 -3.90 -5.36
N SER A 14 1.14 -4.32 -4.12
CA SER A 14 2.16 -5.05 -3.37
C SER A 14 1.62 -6.43 -3.01
N ALA A 15 2.37 -7.47 -3.38
CA ALA A 15 2.11 -8.84 -3.00
C ALA A 15 3.21 -9.30 -2.03
N GLY A 16 2.82 -9.97 -0.96
CA GLY A 16 3.72 -10.58 0.02
C GLY A 16 3.42 -12.07 0.15
N SER A 17 4.42 -12.86 0.53
CA SER A 17 4.19 -14.26 0.91
C SER A 17 3.31 -14.35 2.16
N GLU A 18 2.60 -15.46 2.30
CA GLU A 18 1.78 -15.76 3.49
C GLU A 18 2.58 -15.66 4.80
N VAL A 19 3.87 -15.99 4.77
CA VAL A 19 4.80 -15.81 5.90
C VAL A 19 4.89 -14.33 6.35
N LEU A 20 4.84 -13.37 5.41
CA LEU A 20 4.82 -11.94 5.76
C LEU A 20 3.49 -11.57 6.43
N HIS A 21 2.38 -12.12 5.95
CA HIS A 21 1.06 -11.90 6.50
C HIS A 21 0.98 -12.37 7.96
N TYR A 22 1.39 -13.61 8.25
CA TYR A 22 1.41 -14.13 9.61
C TYR A 22 2.35 -13.37 10.54
N TYR A 23 3.52 -12.95 10.06
CA TYR A 23 4.39 -12.10 10.86
C TYR A 23 3.71 -10.77 11.21
N ILE A 24 3.08 -10.10 10.25
CA ILE A 24 2.39 -8.83 10.49
C ILE A 24 1.23 -9.04 11.46
N GLU A 25 0.46 -10.11 11.29
CA GLU A 25 -0.65 -10.46 12.16
C GLU A 25 -0.18 -10.70 13.59
N ILE A 26 0.85 -11.52 13.81
CA ILE A 26 1.39 -11.79 15.14
C ILE A 26 1.91 -10.48 15.75
N ASN A 27 2.72 -9.70 15.05
CA ASN A 27 3.30 -8.47 15.63
C ASN A 27 2.26 -7.37 15.88
N ASN A 28 1.24 -7.23 15.04
CA ASN A 28 0.17 -6.27 15.26
C ASN A 28 -0.84 -6.73 16.32
N SER A 29 -0.99 -8.05 16.51
CA SER A 29 -1.86 -8.63 17.56
C SER A 29 -1.21 -8.59 18.94
N VAL A 30 0.10 -8.33 19.03
CA VAL A 30 0.91 -8.30 20.26
C VAL A 30 0.91 -6.93 20.94
N GLU A 31 -0.03 -6.02 20.61
CA GLU A 31 -0.28 -4.85 21.48
C GLU A 31 -0.81 -5.22 22.89
N GLY A 32 -1.08 -6.50 23.18
CA GLY A 32 -1.56 -6.92 24.50
C GLY A 32 -1.21 -8.33 25.01
N SER A 33 -0.42 -9.14 24.29
CA SER A 33 -0.13 -10.53 24.73
C SER A 33 1.38 -10.80 24.79
N LEU A 34 1.92 -10.70 26.01
CA LEU A 34 3.33 -10.85 26.38
C LEU A 34 3.92 -12.28 26.25
N LEU A 35 3.21 -13.24 25.63
CA LEU A 35 3.55 -14.67 25.73
C LEU A 35 3.43 -15.47 24.43
N GLN A 36 3.57 -14.85 23.26
CA GLN A 36 3.66 -15.61 22.00
C GLN A 36 5.10 -15.63 21.48
N GLU A 37 5.70 -16.82 21.41
CA GLU A 37 7.03 -17.00 20.83
C GLU A 37 6.98 -16.70 19.33
N LEU A 38 7.81 -15.75 18.89
CA LEU A 38 7.98 -15.41 17.48
C LEU A 38 8.56 -16.63 16.74
N PRO A 39 7.93 -17.12 15.67
CA PRO A 39 8.45 -18.23 14.90
C PRO A 39 9.84 -17.91 14.32
N GLN A 40 10.82 -18.79 14.57
CA GLN A 40 12.17 -18.67 14.02
C GLN A 40 12.21 -19.25 12.61
N TYR A 41 12.32 -18.37 11.61
CA TYR A 41 12.36 -18.74 10.19
C TYR A 41 13.79 -18.89 9.63
N THR A 42 14.82 -18.88 10.47
CA THR A 42 16.22 -18.90 10.04
C THR A 42 17.08 -19.83 10.88
N ASN A 43 18.02 -20.50 10.21
CA ASN A 43 19.14 -21.24 10.80
C ASN A 43 20.28 -20.32 11.26
N ILE A 44 20.11 -19.00 11.20
CA ILE A 44 21.07 -17.99 11.65
C ILE A 44 20.74 -17.62 13.09
N HIS A 45 21.63 -17.95 14.03
CA HIS A 45 21.54 -17.45 15.40
C HIS A 45 21.64 -15.92 15.43
N ASN A 46 20.69 -15.27 16.10
CA ASN A 46 20.53 -13.81 16.19
C ASN A 46 20.26 -13.09 14.85
N GLY A 47 19.85 -13.80 13.80
CA GLY A 47 19.34 -13.18 12.58
C GLY A 47 17.88 -12.77 12.74
N THR A 48 17.59 -11.56 13.22
CA THR A 48 16.21 -11.07 13.26
C THR A 48 15.79 -10.63 11.86
N GLY A 49 15.09 -11.49 11.12
CA GLY A 49 14.57 -11.17 9.80
C GLY A 49 13.59 -12.22 9.30
N ILE A 50 12.55 -11.76 8.61
CA ILE A 50 11.59 -12.65 7.93
C ILE A 50 12.15 -12.94 6.54
N PHE A 51 12.36 -14.21 6.21
CA PHE A 51 12.53 -14.63 4.82
C PHE A 51 11.16 -14.70 4.14
N ALA A 52 10.56 -13.53 3.92
CA ALA A 52 9.33 -13.39 3.17
C ALA A 52 9.58 -12.70 1.84
N SER A 53 9.02 -13.25 0.77
CA SER A 53 9.05 -12.60 -0.53
C SER A 53 8.05 -11.44 -0.54
N ARG A 54 8.49 -10.29 -1.05
CA ARG A 54 7.63 -9.15 -1.34
C ARG A 54 7.92 -8.65 -2.74
N HIS A 55 6.88 -8.46 -3.52
CA HIS A 55 6.96 -7.86 -4.84
C HIS A 55 5.99 -6.69 -4.94
N SER A 56 6.48 -5.55 -5.42
CA SER A 56 5.66 -4.36 -5.61
C SER A 56 5.75 -3.92 -7.07
N VAL A 57 4.60 -3.67 -7.69
CA VAL A 57 4.47 -3.14 -9.03
C VAL A 57 3.72 -1.83 -8.95
N VAL A 58 4.24 -0.82 -9.64
CA VAL A 58 3.56 0.46 -9.81
C VAL A 58 3.16 0.61 -11.27
N LYS A 59 1.89 0.91 -11.51
CA LYS A 59 1.38 1.19 -12.85
C LYS A 59 0.66 2.52 -12.87
N SER A 60 1.21 3.45 -13.66
CA SER A 60 0.55 4.72 -13.96
C SER A 60 -0.51 4.51 -15.03
N VAL A 61 -1.75 4.88 -14.74
CA VAL A 61 -2.89 4.79 -15.65
C VAL A 61 -3.61 6.15 -15.73
N PRO A 62 -4.13 6.54 -16.90
CA PRO A 62 -4.97 7.73 -16.99
C PRO A 62 -6.28 7.50 -16.24
N LEU A 63 -6.82 8.55 -15.62
CA LEU A 63 -8.19 8.52 -15.11
C LEU A 63 -9.17 8.26 -16.25
N SER A 64 -10.18 7.45 -15.99
CA SER A 64 -11.32 7.37 -16.90
C SER A 64 -12.06 8.70 -16.91
N GLY A 65 -12.67 9.07 -18.04
CA GLY A 65 -13.40 10.34 -18.14
C GLY A 65 -14.54 10.48 -17.12
N PHE A 66 -15.17 9.37 -16.73
CA PHE A 66 -16.18 9.36 -15.67
C PHE A 66 -15.58 9.64 -14.29
N THR A 67 -14.45 9.00 -13.97
CA THR A 67 -13.75 9.20 -12.70
C THR A 67 -13.19 10.60 -12.59
N GLU A 68 -12.64 11.15 -13.68
CA GLU A 68 -12.16 12.51 -13.76
C GLU A 68 -13.29 13.53 -13.54
N ARG A 69 -14.43 13.35 -14.22
CA ARG A 69 -15.61 14.18 -14.02
C ARG A 69 -16.05 14.19 -12.55
N LYS A 70 -16.18 12.99 -11.98
CA LYS A 70 -16.54 12.84 -10.57
C LYS A 70 -15.55 13.56 -9.65
N LEU A 71 -14.25 13.42 -9.90
CA LEU A 71 -13.19 14.04 -9.10
C LEU A 71 -13.23 15.58 -9.13
N VAL A 72 -13.55 16.16 -10.29
CA VAL A 72 -13.54 17.62 -10.51
C VAL A 72 -14.87 18.26 -10.10
N GLU A 73 -16.00 17.60 -10.37
CA GLU A 73 -17.34 18.18 -10.22
C GLU A 73 -17.99 17.84 -8.87
N ASP A 74 -17.83 16.61 -8.38
CA ASP A 74 -18.53 16.15 -7.17
C ASP A 74 -17.74 16.43 -5.87
N TYR A 75 -16.42 16.64 -5.97
CA TYR A 75 -15.55 16.82 -4.80
C TYR A 75 -14.88 18.20 -4.76
N ASN A 76 -14.99 18.89 -3.61
CA ASN A 76 -14.31 20.17 -3.37
C ASN A 76 -12.85 19.98 -2.93
N LEU A 77 -12.06 19.29 -3.75
CA LEU A 77 -10.64 18.98 -3.50
C LEU A 77 -9.67 19.86 -4.31
N GLY A 78 -10.21 20.82 -5.07
CA GLY A 78 -9.42 21.77 -5.87
C GLY A 78 -8.85 21.18 -7.16
N PHE A 79 -9.42 20.08 -7.67
CA PHE A 79 -9.03 19.50 -8.94
C PHE A 79 -9.64 20.25 -10.13
N LYS A 80 -8.89 20.32 -11.23
CA LYS A 80 -9.30 20.92 -12.51
C LYS A 80 -8.92 20.01 -13.66
N TYR A 81 -9.75 20.02 -14.70
CA TYR A 81 -9.46 19.37 -15.98
C TYR A 81 -8.14 19.85 -16.56
N LYS A 82 -7.32 18.92 -17.05
CA LYS A 82 -6.07 19.25 -17.73
C LYS A 82 -6.40 20.05 -19.01
N THR A 83 -5.98 21.31 -19.05
CA THR A 83 -6.07 22.14 -20.26
C THR A 83 -5.02 21.69 -21.26
N LYS A 84 -5.37 21.66 -22.55
CA LYS A 84 -4.42 21.35 -23.64
C LYS A 84 -3.38 22.46 -23.80
#